data_AF-A0A952Z8M4-F1
#
_entry.id   AF-A0A952Z8M4-F1
#
_cell.length_a   1.000
_cell.length_b   1.000
_cell.length_c   1.000
_cell.angle_alpha   90.00
_cell.angle_beta   90.00
_cell.angle_gamma   90.00
#
_symmetry.space_group_name_H-M   'P 1'
#
loop_
_entity.id
_entity.type
_entity.pdbx_description
1 polymer ?
#
loop_
_entity_poly.entity_id
_entity_poly.type
_entity_poly.pdbx_seq_one_letter_code
_entity_poly.pdbx_strand_id
1 'polypeptide(L)'
;MGKLITFSPSADCELSRWILRYHNEAYIEYKHTFPFIVLSLKLNGGKDFPLYIRDKLVFDKVRAIIDHFETLVEVNKKLIPSAYASEIETCWRNFNTTLGSAVVTWAYANLLPYQAIMIRPLSLDCPWYERLVVKYFYNVPKSILWNALKLSKASADEALIVIDRSFSEADHMLADGRKYLFGDRLTLADMAFAVSGAPLVLPANYGGDQFKQGAIPTFDEFPKELQEIIRAKRETTAGKFILRLYAEDRYRDQI
;
A
#
# COMPACT_ATOMS: atom_id res chain seq x y z
N MET A 1 5.23 15.44 17.82
CA MET A 1 4.97 14.06 17.38
C MET A 1 3.74 14.09 16.48
N GLY A 2 3.84 13.51 15.28
CA GLY A 2 2.74 13.53 14.31
C GLY A 2 1.59 12.58 14.67
N LYS A 3 0.44 12.78 14.04
CA LYS A 3 -0.71 11.89 14.10
C LYS A 3 -1.02 11.37 12.70
N LEU A 4 -1.14 10.05 12.55
CA LEU A 4 -1.47 9.41 11.28
C LEU A 4 -2.79 8.63 11.42
N ILE A 5 -3.80 8.95 10.63
CA ILE A 5 -5.06 8.21 10.55
C ILE A 5 -5.06 7.38 9.27
N THR A 6 -5.29 6.07 9.41
CA THR A 6 -5.14 5.12 8.30
C THR A 6 -6.25 4.07 8.25
N PHE A 7 -6.34 3.42 7.09
CA PHE A 7 -7.03 2.15 6.89
C PHE A 7 -5.98 1.07 6.61
N SER A 8 -5.95 0.02 7.43
CA SER A 8 -4.86 -0.98 7.46
C SER A 8 -4.43 -1.56 6.10
N PRO A 9 -5.33 -1.97 5.19
CA PRO A 9 -4.94 -2.58 3.92
C PRO A 9 -4.64 -1.58 2.79
N SER A 10 -4.86 -0.27 3.01
CA SER A 10 -4.67 0.76 1.98
C SER A 10 -3.20 0.90 1.58
N ALA A 11 -2.95 0.88 0.26
CA ALA A 11 -1.64 1.13 -0.34
C ALA A 11 -1.11 2.53 0.01
N ASP A 12 -1.91 3.58 -0.17
CA ASP A 12 -1.48 4.95 0.17
C ASP A 12 -1.13 5.08 1.67
N CYS A 13 -1.87 4.39 2.55
CA CYS A 13 -1.53 4.33 3.98
C CYS A 13 -0.20 3.63 4.23
N GLU A 14 0.04 2.49 3.57
CA GLU A 14 1.29 1.76 3.70
C GLU A 14 2.49 2.56 3.18
N LEU A 15 2.32 3.22 2.04
CA LEU A 15 3.34 4.10 1.52
C LEU A 15 3.60 5.27 2.47
N SER A 16 2.56 5.87 3.06
CA SER A 16 2.75 6.96 4.03
C SER A 16 3.53 6.49 5.26
N ARG A 17 3.29 5.27 5.76
CA ARG A 17 4.11 4.69 6.83
C ARG A 17 5.57 4.53 6.41
N TRP A 18 5.81 4.12 5.17
CA TRP A 18 7.16 3.99 4.63
C TRP A 18 7.86 5.35 4.49
N ILE A 19 7.20 6.34 3.90
CA ILE A 19 7.72 7.71 3.75
C ILE A 19 8.06 8.31 5.11
N LEU A 20 7.13 8.26 6.08
CA LEU A 20 7.38 8.79 7.42
C LEU A 20 8.56 8.07 8.10
N ARG A 21 8.68 6.75 7.94
CA ARG A 21 9.82 6.02 8.47
C ARG A 21 11.12 6.39 7.77
N TYR A 22 11.11 6.49 6.44
CA TYR A 22 12.27 6.87 5.63
C TYR A 22 12.85 8.23 6.05
N HIS A 23 11.99 9.15 6.48
CA HIS A 23 12.37 10.45 7.02
C HIS A 23 12.58 10.49 8.55
N ASN A 24 12.59 9.34 9.23
CA ASN A 24 12.72 9.21 10.69
C ASN A 24 11.68 10.05 11.47
N GLU A 25 10.47 10.16 10.93
CA GLU A 25 9.40 10.97 11.52
C GLU A 25 8.62 10.19 12.56
N ALA A 26 8.58 10.73 13.78
CA ALA A 26 7.85 10.13 14.89
C ALA A 26 6.35 10.48 14.82
N TYR A 27 5.50 9.46 14.81
CA TYR A 27 4.04 9.61 14.79
C TYR A 27 3.32 8.55 15.63
N ILE A 28 2.09 8.86 16.01
CA ILE A 28 1.12 7.89 16.54
C ILE A 28 0.12 7.55 15.44
N GLU A 29 -0.05 6.27 15.16
CA GLU A 29 -1.03 5.78 14.19
C GLU A 29 -2.37 5.44 14.85
N TYR A 30 -3.47 5.87 14.22
CA TYR A 30 -4.84 5.53 14.55
C TYR A 30 -5.48 4.84 13.35
N LYS A 31 -5.55 3.51 13.38
CA LYS A 31 -6.18 2.72 12.32
C LYS A 31 -7.68 2.64 12.56
N HIS A 32 -8.49 2.82 11.52
CA HIS A 32 -9.94 2.74 11.62
C HIS A 32 -10.53 1.88 10.50
N THR A 33 -11.66 1.23 10.77
CA THR A 33 -12.40 0.43 9.80
C THR A 33 -13.45 1.28 9.08
N PHE A 34 -14.04 0.78 7.99
CA PHE A 34 -15.26 1.39 7.46
C PHE A 34 -16.47 1.06 8.35
N PRO A 35 -17.34 2.05 8.65
CA PRO A 35 -17.34 3.45 8.20
C PRO A 35 -16.58 4.44 9.13
N PHE A 36 -16.04 3.98 10.25
CA PHE A 36 -15.41 4.81 11.29
C PHE A 36 -14.27 5.69 10.78
N ILE A 37 -13.50 5.23 9.79
CA ILE A 37 -12.44 6.02 9.21
C ILE A 37 -12.97 7.33 8.60
N VAL A 38 -14.10 7.29 7.90
CA VAL A 38 -14.72 8.48 7.30
C VAL A 38 -15.10 9.50 8.39
N LEU A 39 -15.58 9.02 9.53
CA LEU A 39 -15.88 9.88 10.68
C LEU A 39 -14.60 10.46 11.30
N SER A 40 -13.58 9.62 11.50
CA SER A 40 -12.29 10.03 12.07
C SER A 40 -11.61 11.09 11.21
N LEU A 41 -11.62 10.93 9.88
CA LEU A 41 -11.09 11.93 8.94
C LEU A 41 -11.79 13.29 9.09
N LYS A 42 -13.13 13.30 9.07
CA LYS A 42 -13.92 14.54 9.21
C LYS A 42 -13.65 15.25 10.53
N LEU A 43 -13.59 14.51 11.64
CA LEU A 43 -13.32 15.07 12.97
C LEU A 43 -11.92 15.67 13.10
N ASN A 44 -11.00 15.28 12.22
CA ASN A 44 -9.62 15.76 12.21
C ASN A 44 -9.31 16.67 11.00
N GLY A 45 -10.35 17.18 10.31
CA GLY A 45 -10.21 18.15 9.23
C GLY A 45 -9.71 17.58 7.89
N GLY A 46 -9.66 16.25 7.73
CA GLY A 46 -9.27 15.60 6.47
C GLY A 46 -10.47 15.17 5.63
N LYS A 47 -10.24 15.01 4.33
CA LYS A 47 -11.25 14.54 3.37
C LYS A 47 -11.02 13.10 2.90
N ASP A 48 -9.78 12.66 2.95
CA ASP A 48 -9.36 11.34 2.46
C ASP A 48 -8.28 10.75 3.37
N PHE A 49 -8.00 9.46 3.20
CA PHE A 49 -6.91 8.77 3.89
C PHE A 49 -5.76 8.47 2.92
N PRO A 50 -4.52 8.40 3.41
CA PRO A 50 -4.08 8.64 4.79
C PRO A 50 -4.17 10.11 5.17
N LEU A 51 -4.46 10.37 6.45
CA LEU A 51 -4.47 11.71 7.02
C LEU A 51 -3.33 11.86 8.01
N TYR A 52 -2.31 12.62 7.64
CA TYR A 52 -1.18 12.96 8.49
C TYR A 52 -1.31 14.39 9.01
N ILE A 53 -1.16 14.55 10.32
CA ILE A 53 -1.29 15.83 11.01
C ILE A 53 -0.02 16.06 11.81
N ARG A 54 0.60 17.21 11.57
CA ARG A 54 1.79 17.66 12.30
C ARG A 54 1.65 19.13 12.61
N ASP A 55 1.65 19.48 13.88
CA ASP A 55 1.42 20.83 14.37
C ASP A 55 0.12 21.43 13.83
N LYS A 56 0.20 22.39 12.89
CA LYS A 56 -0.96 23.00 12.20
C LYS A 56 -1.15 22.50 10.76
N LEU A 57 -0.25 21.64 10.27
CA LEU A 57 -0.29 21.10 8.92
C LEU A 57 -1.13 19.84 8.89
N VAL A 58 -1.99 19.75 7.88
CA VAL A 58 -2.90 18.64 7.62
C VAL A 58 -2.68 18.18 6.20
N PHE A 59 -2.28 16.92 6.04
CA PHE A 59 -2.03 16.29 4.75
C PHE A 59 -3.02 15.13 4.59
N ASP A 60 -3.97 15.27 3.67
CA ASP A 60 -5.04 14.29 3.43
C ASP A 60 -4.78 13.40 2.21
N LYS A 61 -3.54 13.40 1.69
CA LYS A 61 -3.09 12.55 0.59
C LYS A 61 -1.63 12.18 0.77
N VAL A 62 -1.26 10.95 0.40
CA VAL A 62 0.14 10.48 0.45
C VAL A 62 1.08 11.38 -0.36
N ARG A 63 0.63 11.90 -1.51
CA ARG A 63 1.45 12.80 -2.33
C ARG A 63 1.81 14.10 -1.60
N ALA A 64 0.88 14.67 -0.84
CA ALA A 64 1.14 15.89 -0.08
C ALA A 64 2.16 15.66 1.05
N ILE A 65 2.16 14.45 1.64
CA ILE A 65 3.16 14.04 2.63
C ILE A 65 4.54 13.94 1.97
N ILE A 66 4.63 13.28 0.81
CA ILE A 66 5.88 13.14 0.03
C ILE A 66 6.44 14.52 -0.34
N ASP A 67 5.61 15.38 -0.95
CA ASP A 67 6.03 16.71 -1.39
C ASP A 67 6.56 17.55 -0.23
N HIS A 68 5.93 17.45 0.95
CA HIS A 68 6.41 18.14 2.14
C HIS A 68 7.83 17.70 2.52
N PHE A 69 8.09 16.40 2.62
CA PHE A 69 9.42 15.91 3.03
C PHE A 69 10.50 16.12 1.97
N GLU A 70 10.16 16.06 0.68
CA GLU A 70 11.10 16.36 -0.40
C GLU A 70 11.63 17.82 -0.38
N THR A 71 10.92 18.73 0.30
CA THR A 71 11.40 20.11 0.53
C THR A 71 12.38 20.25 1.69
N LEU A 72 12.40 19.28 2.62
CA LEU A 72 13.16 19.36 3.87
C LEU A 72 14.47 18.56 3.81
N VAL A 73 14.57 17.57 2.93
CA VAL A 73 15.73 16.68 2.88
C VAL A 73 16.85 17.17 1.95
N GLU A 74 18.07 16.77 2.29
CA GLU A 74 19.25 16.92 1.44
C GLU A 74 19.09 16.19 0.10
N VAL A 75 19.79 16.66 -0.93
CA VAL A 75 19.69 16.15 -2.31
C VAL A 75 19.96 14.65 -2.42
N ASN A 76 20.86 14.10 -1.60
CA ASN A 76 21.21 12.68 -1.56
C ASN A 76 20.12 11.79 -0.94
N LYS A 77 19.20 12.36 -0.14
CA LYS A 77 18.10 11.65 0.52
C LYS A 77 16.75 11.80 -0.20
N LYS A 78 16.68 12.64 -1.24
CA LYS A 78 15.46 12.83 -2.05
C LYS A 78 15.03 11.54 -2.73
N LEU A 79 13.75 11.23 -2.62
CA LEU A 79 13.11 10.12 -3.33
C LEU A 79 12.81 10.48 -4.80
N ILE A 80 12.87 11.77 -5.16
CA ILE A 80 12.71 12.26 -6.52
C ILE A 80 13.96 13.08 -6.93
N PRO A 81 15.08 12.42 -7.25
CA PRO A 81 16.27 13.12 -7.74
C PRO A 81 15.99 13.87 -9.05
N SER A 82 16.51 15.10 -9.16
CA SER A 82 16.25 15.99 -10.32
C SER A 82 16.68 15.38 -11.66
N ALA A 83 17.66 14.47 -11.67
CA ALA A 83 18.14 13.80 -12.88
C ALA A 83 17.08 12.91 -13.56
N TYR A 84 16.12 12.37 -12.79
CA TYR A 84 15.09 11.44 -13.27
C TYR A 84 13.68 11.84 -12.83
N ALA A 85 13.47 13.10 -12.46
CA ALA A 85 12.23 13.53 -11.83
C ALA A 85 10.99 13.26 -12.70
N SER A 86 11.06 13.53 -14.01
CA SER A 86 9.93 13.31 -14.93
C SER A 86 9.58 11.83 -15.10
N GLU A 87 10.60 10.99 -15.19
CA GLU A 87 10.46 9.55 -15.34
C GLU A 87 9.92 8.92 -14.05
N ILE A 88 10.44 9.34 -12.88
CA ILE A 88 9.95 8.91 -11.58
C ILE A 88 8.49 9.33 -11.38
N GLU A 89 8.09 10.55 -11.76
CA GLU A 89 6.70 10.99 -11.67
C GLU A 89 5.77 10.16 -12.59
N THR A 90 6.27 9.77 -13.77
CA THR A 90 5.52 8.89 -14.68
C THR A 90 5.35 7.50 -14.07
N CYS A 91 6.43 6.90 -13.56
CA CYS A 91 6.38 5.63 -12.86
C CYS A 91 5.49 5.69 -11.61
N TRP A 92 5.60 6.74 -10.81
CA TRP A 92 4.76 6.99 -9.64
C TRP A 92 3.28 6.96 -10.01
N ARG A 93 2.87 7.71 -11.03
CA ARG A 93 1.47 7.74 -11.49
C ARG A 93 1.02 6.37 -12.00
N ASN A 94 1.86 5.69 -12.78
CA ASN A 94 1.51 4.36 -13.32
C ASN A 94 1.38 3.33 -12.20
N PHE A 95 2.30 3.31 -11.23
CA PHE A 95 2.27 2.33 -10.16
C PHE A 95 1.27 2.65 -9.05
N ASN A 96 1.18 3.90 -8.59
CA ASN A 96 0.26 4.27 -7.53
C ASN A 96 -1.20 4.27 -8.01
N THR A 97 -1.46 4.86 -9.19
CA THR A 97 -2.82 4.98 -9.70
C THR A 97 -3.25 3.76 -10.49
N THR A 98 -2.51 3.40 -11.55
CA THR A 98 -2.95 2.34 -12.48
C THR A 98 -2.81 0.95 -11.87
N LEU A 99 -1.60 0.58 -11.44
CA LEU A 99 -1.37 -0.72 -10.79
C LEU A 99 -2.10 -0.79 -9.44
N GLY A 100 -2.01 0.25 -8.60
CA GLY A 100 -2.67 0.29 -7.30
C GLY A 100 -4.19 0.07 -7.40
N SER A 101 -4.87 0.76 -8.31
CA SER A 101 -6.31 0.56 -8.53
C SER A 101 -6.64 -0.84 -9.05
N ALA A 102 -5.82 -1.38 -9.96
CA ALA A 102 -6.01 -2.73 -10.48
C ALA A 102 -5.84 -3.78 -9.37
N VAL A 103 -4.80 -3.68 -8.55
CA VAL A 103 -4.56 -4.60 -7.43
C VAL A 103 -5.67 -4.51 -6.39
N VAL A 104 -6.13 -3.31 -6.02
CA VAL A 104 -7.25 -3.11 -5.11
C VAL A 104 -8.53 -3.75 -5.66
N THR A 105 -8.81 -3.55 -6.95
CA THR A 105 -9.99 -4.12 -7.63
C THR A 105 -9.93 -5.64 -7.64
N TRP A 106 -8.82 -6.21 -8.10
CA TRP A 106 -8.61 -7.66 -8.16
C TRP A 106 -8.68 -8.29 -6.77
N ALA A 107 -7.96 -7.73 -5.79
CA ALA A 107 -7.90 -8.28 -4.44
C ALA A 107 -9.27 -8.25 -3.77
N TYR A 108 -9.98 -7.11 -3.78
CA TYR A 108 -11.28 -7.05 -3.12
C TYR A 108 -12.37 -7.83 -3.84
N ALA A 109 -12.41 -7.85 -5.18
CA ALA A 109 -13.41 -8.62 -5.91
C ALA A 109 -13.31 -10.12 -5.59
N ASN A 110 -12.08 -10.61 -5.41
CA ASN A 110 -11.82 -12.02 -5.12
C ASN A 110 -11.87 -12.36 -3.62
N LEU A 111 -11.45 -11.46 -2.73
CA LEU A 111 -11.29 -11.77 -1.30
C LEU A 111 -12.46 -11.32 -0.42
N LEU A 112 -13.20 -10.25 -0.76
CA LEU A 112 -14.36 -9.81 0.04
C LEU A 112 -15.45 -10.88 0.25
N PRO A 113 -15.67 -11.84 -0.67
CA PRO A 113 -16.55 -12.98 -0.41
C PRO A 113 -16.09 -13.85 0.79
N TYR A 114 -14.79 -13.91 1.06
CA TYR A 114 -14.19 -14.72 2.12
C TYR A 114 -14.06 -13.95 3.44
N GLN A 115 -15.16 -13.85 4.19
CA GLN A 115 -15.21 -13.11 5.46
C GLN A 115 -14.09 -13.48 6.43
N ALA A 116 -13.85 -14.78 6.65
CA ALA A 116 -12.84 -15.25 7.60
C ALA A 116 -11.43 -14.73 7.28
N ILE A 117 -11.11 -14.61 5.98
CA ILE A 117 -9.84 -14.07 5.49
C ILE A 117 -9.78 -12.56 5.68
N MET A 118 -10.89 -11.85 5.41
CA MET A 118 -10.92 -10.39 5.34
C MET A 118 -11.14 -9.67 6.67
N ILE A 119 -11.53 -10.36 7.75
CA ILE A 119 -11.67 -9.72 9.07
C ILE A 119 -10.36 -9.08 9.52
N ARG A 120 -9.23 -9.79 9.43
CA ARG A 120 -7.92 -9.25 9.83
C ARG A 120 -7.49 -8.06 8.95
N PRO A 121 -7.44 -8.16 7.61
CA PRO A 121 -7.11 -7.03 6.75
C PRO A 121 -7.93 -5.77 7.01
N LEU A 122 -9.23 -5.91 7.26
CA LEU A 122 -10.14 -4.77 7.43
C LEU A 122 -10.17 -4.20 8.85
N SER A 123 -9.53 -4.84 9.83
CA SER A 123 -9.67 -4.45 11.26
C SER A 123 -8.39 -4.55 12.10
N LEU A 124 -7.26 -4.91 11.50
CA LEU A 124 -5.97 -5.01 12.19
C LEU A 124 -5.62 -3.68 12.87
N ASP A 125 -5.30 -3.77 14.18
CA ASP A 125 -4.99 -2.66 15.09
C ASP A 125 -6.04 -1.54 15.20
N CYS A 126 -7.25 -1.74 14.68
CA CYS A 126 -8.36 -0.81 14.88
C CYS A 126 -8.92 -0.93 16.31
N PRO A 127 -9.64 0.07 16.84
CA PRO A 127 -10.29 0.00 18.14
C PRO A 127 -11.17 -1.25 18.29
N TRP A 128 -11.20 -1.84 19.49
CA TRP A 128 -11.83 -3.14 19.73
C TRP A 128 -13.29 -3.21 19.28
N TYR A 129 -14.06 -2.13 19.49
CA TYR A 129 -15.46 -2.06 19.09
C TYR A 129 -15.63 -2.05 17.56
N GLU A 130 -14.72 -1.41 16.81
CA GLU A 130 -14.73 -1.44 15.34
C GLU A 130 -14.42 -2.84 14.82
N ARG A 131 -13.51 -3.56 15.48
CA ARG A 131 -13.22 -4.97 15.15
C ARG A 131 -14.43 -5.87 15.37
N LEU A 132 -15.22 -5.62 16.43
CA LEU A 132 -16.49 -6.33 16.63
C LEU A 132 -17.49 -6.01 15.52
N VAL A 133 -17.55 -4.76 15.07
CA VAL A 133 -18.40 -4.37 13.93
C VAL A 133 -17.99 -5.11 12.66
N VAL A 134 -16.70 -5.14 12.33
CA VAL A 134 -16.22 -5.90 11.16
C VAL A 134 -16.51 -7.39 11.29
N LYS A 135 -16.37 -7.97 12.49
CA LYS A 135 -16.60 -9.40 12.72
C LYS A 135 -18.08 -9.79 12.63
N TYR A 136 -18.97 -9.06 13.30
CA TYR A 136 -20.39 -9.42 13.42
C TYR A 136 -21.28 -8.77 12.36
N PHE A 137 -20.88 -7.63 11.81
CA PHE A 137 -21.61 -6.88 10.78
C PHE A 137 -20.79 -6.74 9.49
N TYR A 138 -20.01 -7.77 9.14
CA TYR A 138 -19.09 -7.78 7.99
C TYR A 138 -19.72 -7.31 6.66
N ASN A 139 -21.02 -7.56 6.47
CA ASN A 139 -21.74 -7.12 5.28
C ASN A 139 -21.76 -5.59 5.11
N VAL A 140 -21.56 -4.80 6.18
CA VAL A 140 -21.49 -3.33 6.12
C VAL A 140 -20.19 -2.87 5.44
N PRO A 141 -18.98 -3.11 5.98
CA PRO A 141 -17.75 -2.70 5.32
C PRO A 141 -17.58 -3.39 3.95
N LYS A 142 -18.01 -4.65 3.81
CA LYS A 142 -18.03 -5.35 2.52
C LYS A 142 -18.84 -4.57 1.48
N SER A 143 -20.10 -4.23 1.78
CA SER A 143 -20.98 -3.52 0.84
C SER A 143 -20.45 -2.12 0.51
N ILE A 144 -19.89 -1.41 1.49
CA ILE A 144 -19.28 -0.09 1.26
C ILE A 144 -18.14 -0.22 0.25
N LEU A 145 -17.19 -1.13 0.50
CA LEU A 145 -16.03 -1.33 -0.39
C LEU A 145 -16.45 -1.83 -1.77
N TRP A 146 -17.36 -2.79 -1.82
CA TRP A 146 -17.86 -3.36 -3.08
C TRP A 146 -18.48 -2.31 -3.98
N ASN A 147 -19.34 -1.46 -3.41
CA ASN A 147 -20.04 -0.43 -4.17
C ASN A 147 -19.12 0.77 -4.50
N ALA A 148 -18.30 1.21 -3.55
CA ALA A 148 -17.39 2.34 -3.75
C ALA A 148 -16.36 2.05 -4.86
N LEU A 149 -15.88 0.81 -4.95
CA LEU A 149 -14.92 0.37 -5.96
C LEU A 149 -15.59 -0.22 -7.21
N LYS A 150 -16.93 -0.25 -7.28
CA LYS A 150 -17.72 -0.81 -8.40
C LYS A 150 -17.27 -2.22 -8.79
N LEU A 151 -17.04 -3.07 -7.79
CA LEU A 151 -16.43 -4.39 -8.00
C LEU A 151 -17.37 -5.33 -8.76
N SER A 152 -16.77 -6.11 -9.65
CA SER A 152 -17.38 -7.21 -10.37
C SER A 152 -16.32 -8.25 -10.74
N LYS A 153 -16.76 -9.44 -11.17
CA LYS A 153 -15.83 -10.44 -11.72
C LYS A 153 -15.13 -9.93 -12.98
N ALA A 154 -15.87 -9.30 -13.89
CA ALA A 154 -15.32 -8.73 -15.12
C ALA A 154 -14.22 -7.69 -14.85
N SER A 155 -14.45 -6.77 -13.90
CA SER A 155 -13.42 -5.80 -13.51
C SER A 155 -12.20 -6.44 -12.84
N ALA A 156 -12.36 -7.60 -12.19
CA ALA A 156 -11.24 -8.34 -11.61
C ALA A 156 -10.38 -9.00 -12.70
N ASP A 157 -11.01 -9.58 -13.72
CA ASP A 157 -10.33 -10.19 -14.87
C ASP A 157 -9.58 -9.11 -15.68
N GLU A 158 -10.21 -7.95 -15.92
CA GLU A 158 -9.56 -6.79 -16.56
C GLU A 158 -8.39 -6.24 -15.72
N ALA A 159 -8.56 -6.17 -14.40
CA ALA A 159 -7.51 -5.74 -13.50
C ALA A 159 -6.27 -6.65 -13.56
N LEU A 160 -6.47 -7.96 -13.76
CA LEU A 160 -5.35 -8.91 -13.89
C LEU A 160 -4.49 -8.61 -15.13
N ILE A 161 -5.11 -8.21 -16.25
CA ILE A 161 -4.37 -7.80 -17.47
C ILE A 161 -3.49 -6.57 -17.19
N VAL A 162 -4.01 -5.59 -16.45
CA VAL A 162 -3.27 -4.37 -16.08
C VAL A 162 -2.12 -4.70 -15.11
N ILE A 163 -2.37 -5.60 -14.16
CA ILE A 163 -1.37 -6.13 -13.24
C ILE A 163 -0.24 -6.82 -14.01
N ASP A 164 -0.57 -7.70 -14.95
CA ASP A 164 0.40 -8.45 -15.75
C ASP A 164 1.28 -7.52 -16.58
N ARG A 165 0.69 -6.50 -17.20
CA ARG A 165 1.42 -5.47 -17.93
C ARG A 165 2.39 -4.72 -17.02
N SER A 166 1.91 -4.25 -15.87
CA SER A 166 2.73 -3.46 -14.94
C SER A 166 3.90 -4.27 -14.37
N PHE A 167 3.69 -5.56 -14.06
CA PHE A 167 4.76 -6.47 -13.65
C PHE A 167 5.76 -6.70 -14.78
N SER A 168 5.29 -6.88 -16.01
CA SER A 168 6.17 -7.06 -17.18
C SER A 168 7.02 -5.81 -17.47
N GLU A 169 6.44 -4.61 -17.29
CA GLU A 169 7.18 -3.35 -17.40
C GLU A 169 8.29 -3.26 -16.35
N ALA A 170 7.99 -3.60 -15.09
CA ALA A 170 8.97 -3.66 -14.02
C ALA A 170 10.04 -4.74 -14.25
N ASP A 171 9.66 -5.93 -14.74
CA ASP A 171 10.60 -6.99 -15.13
C ASP A 171 11.59 -6.48 -16.19
N HIS A 172 11.11 -5.77 -17.21
CA HIS A 172 11.95 -5.17 -18.24
C HIS A 172 12.91 -4.10 -17.68
N MET A 173 12.42 -3.24 -16.78
CA MET A 173 13.27 -2.23 -16.13
C MET A 173 14.37 -2.86 -15.26
N LEU A 174 14.12 -4.05 -14.70
CA LEU A 174 15.03 -4.78 -13.81
C LEU A 174 15.86 -5.85 -14.54
N ALA A 175 15.72 -5.98 -15.86
CA ALA A 175 16.33 -7.07 -16.63
C ALA A 175 17.87 -7.05 -16.61
N ASP A 176 18.48 -5.90 -16.35
CA ASP A 176 19.93 -5.73 -16.22
C ASP A 176 20.46 -6.04 -14.80
N GLY A 177 19.59 -6.46 -13.88
CA GLY A 177 19.97 -6.83 -12.52
C GLY A 177 20.23 -5.64 -11.59
N ARG A 178 19.83 -4.42 -11.97
CA ARG A 178 19.95 -3.24 -11.12
C ARG A 178 19.24 -3.40 -9.78
N LYS A 179 19.75 -2.70 -8.76
CA LYS A 179 19.19 -2.78 -7.40
C LYS A 179 17.87 -2.03 -7.27
N TYR A 180 17.70 -0.88 -7.92
CA TYR A 180 16.47 -0.08 -7.88
C TYR A 180 16.10 0.33 -9.31
N LEU A 181 14.84 0.70 -9.56
CA LEU A 181 14.33 1.02 -10.89
C LEU A 181 15.13 2.13 -11.59
N PHE A 182 15.64 3.10 -10.82
CA PHE A 182 16.44 4.23 -11.30
C PHE A 182 17.91 4.18 -10.83
N GLY A 183 18.48 2.99 -10.70
CA GLY A 183 19.93 2.80 -10.48
C GLY A 183 20.27 2.26 -9.09
N ASP A 184 21.08 3.00 -8.34
CA ASP A 184 21.72 2.54 -7.09
C ASP A 184 21.04 3.04 -5.81
N ARG A 185 20.00 3.87 -5.92
CA ARG A 185 19.25 4.43 -4.79
C ARG A 185 17.77 4.13 -4.86
N LEU A 186 17.16 3.97 -3.69
CA LEU A 186 15.72 3.88 -3.53
C LEU A 186 15.07 5.20 -3.91
N THR A 187 14.04 5.14 -4.76
CA THR A 187 13.27 6.29 -5.23
C THR A 187 11.78 6.09 -4.95
N LEU A 188 11.01 7.15 -5.22
CA LEU A 188 9.56 7.10 -5.11
C LEU A 188 8.94 6.04 -6.04
N ALA A 189 9.53 5.80 -7.22
CA ALA A 189 9.05 4.79 -8.16
C ALA A 189 9.14 3.37 -7.57
N ASP A 190 10.23 3.07 -6.87
CA ASP A 190 10.44 1.78 -6.20
C ASP A 190 9.39 1.53 -5.11
N MET A 191 9.18 2.53 -4.25
CA MET A 191 8.20 2.45 -3.17
C MET A 191 6.78 2.31 -3.71
N ALA A 192 6.42 3.05 -4.76
CA ALA A 192 5.10 2.97 -5.40
C ALA A 192 4.83 1.58 -5.97
N PHE A 193 5.80 1.03 -6.72
CA PHE A 193 5.68 -0.30 -7.30
C PHE A 193 5.55 -1.36 -6.20
N ALA A 194 6.42 -1.29 -5.19
CA ALA A 194 6.43 -2.24 -4.08
C ALA A 194 5.14 -2.22 -3.29
N VAL A 195 4.64 -1.05 -2.91
CA VAL A 195 3.43 -0.93 -2.11
C VAL A 195 2.20 -1.37 -2.90
N SER A 196 2.04 -0.90 -4.14
CA SER A 196 0.89 -1.28 -4.97
C SER A 196 0.90 -2.77 -5.32
N GLY A 197 2.06 -3.36 -5.59
CA GLY A 197 2.18 -4.78 -5.96
C GLY A 197 2.24 -5.76 -4.78
N ALA A 198 2.46 -5.28 -3.55
CA ALA A 198 2.60 -6.13 -2.36
C ALA A 198 1.46 -7.14 -2.15
N PRO A 199 0.17 -6.81 -2.35
CA PRO A 199 -0.93 -7.79 -2.24
C PRO A 199 -0.86 -8.97 -3.20
N LEU A 200 -0.01 -8.92 -4.23
CA LEU A 200 0.19 -10.02 -5.18
C LEU A 200 1.37 -10.91 -4.83
N VAL A 201 2.23 -10.47 -3.92
CA VAL A 201 3.41 -11.24 -3.48
C VAL A 201 3.41 -11.52 -1.99
N LEU A 202 2.50 -10.95 -1.22
CA LEU A 202 2.24 -11.22 0.20
C LEU A 202 3.50 -11.11 1.08
N PRO A 203 4.16 -9.93 1.16
CA PRO A 203 5.24 -9.73 2.13
C PRO A 203 4.65 -9.74 3.55
N ALA A 204 5.39 -10.31 4.51
CA ALA A 204 4.88 -10.60 5.85
C ALA A 204 4.44 -9.33 6.63
N ASN A 205 5.09 -8.20 6.38
CA ASN A 205 5.07 -7.00 7.21
C ASN A 205 4.28 -5.81 6.59
N TYR A 206 3.53 -6.02 5.51
CA TYR A 206 2.69 -4.96 4.91
C TYR A 206 1.57 -4.51 5.85
N GLY A 207 1.48 -3.22 6.15
CA GLY A 207 0.43 -2.66 7.02
C GLY A 207 0.57 -3.02 8.51
N GLY A 208 1.70 -3.64 8.88
CA GLY A 208 2.03 -4.09 10.24
C GLY A 208 3.31 -3.48 10.79
N ASP A 209 3.92 -4.18 11.76
CA ASP A 209 5.27 -3.92 12.25
C ASP A 209 6.26 -4.95 11.67
N GLN A 210 7.56 -4.74 11.86
CA GLN A 210 8.61 -5.62 11.30
C GLN A 210 8.64 -7.03 11.91
N PHE A 211 7.89 -7.29 12.98
CA PHE A 211 7.93 -8.52 13.75
C PHE A 211 6.64 -9.35 13.66
N LYS A 212 5.59 -8.82 13.04
CA LYS A 212 4.26 -9.45 13.01
C LYS A 212 3.70 -9.50 11.59
N GLN A 213 2.82 -10.47 11.38
CA GLN A 213 1.99 -10.50 10.19
C GLN A 213 1.17 -9.22 10.10
N GLY A 214 1.29 -8.53 8.98
CA GLY A 214 0.62 -7.27 8.71
C GLY A 214 -0.85 -7.43 8.36
N ALA A 215 -1.41 -6.55 7.54
CA ALA A 215 -2.84 -6.57 7.19
C ALA A 215 -3.17 -7.58 6.08
N ILE A 216 -2.23 -7.93 5.20
CA ILE A 216 -2.51 -8.80 4.04
C ILE A 216 -2.61 -10.28 4.48
N PRO A 217 -3.50 -11.09 3.87
CA PRO A 217 -3.56 -12.54 4.07
C PRO A 217 -2.22 -13.24 3.82
N THR A 218 -1.91 -14.29 4.57
CA THR A 218 -0.76 -15.16 4.24
C THR A 218 -1.07 -16.00 3.00
N PHE A 219 -0.03 -16.61 2.43
CA PHE A 219 -0.21 -17.52 1.29
C PHE A 219 -1.17 -18.68 1.60
N ASP A 220 -1.06 -19.25 2.81
CA ASP A 220 -1.89 -20.38 3.24
C ASP A 220 -3.34 -19.97 3.55
N GLU A 221 -3.56 -18.72 3.97
CA GLU A 221 -4.91 -18.16 4.15
C GLU A 221 -5.59 -17.84 2.82
N PHE A 222 -4.83 -17.63 1.74
CA PHE A 222 -5.36 -17.27 0.43
C PHE A 222 -6.20 -18.42 -0.18
N PRO A 223 -7.33 -18.13 -0.87
CA PRO A 223 -8.13 -19.16 -1.53
C PRO A 223 -7.27 -19.96 -2.52
N LYS A 224 -7.42 -21.30 -2.51
CA LYS A 224 -6.56 -22.23 -3.27
C LYS A 224 -6.54 -21.90 -4.77
N GLU A 225 -7.68 -21.50 -5.31
CA GLU A 225 -7.85 -21.14 -6.72
C GLU A 225 -7.09 -19.87 -7.13
N LEU A 226 -6.69 -19.03 -6.16
CA LEU A 226 -5.93 -17.81 -6.38
C LEU A 226 -4.43 -17.97 -6.03
N GLN A 227 -4.05 -19.03 -5.33
CA GLN A 227 -2.67 -19.25 -4.89
C GLN A 227 -1.69 -19.35 -6.05
N GLU A 228 -2.09 -19.91 -7.20
CA GLU A 228 -1.21 -19.98 -8.37
C GLU A 228 -0.90 -18.62 -8.98
N ILE A 229 -1.84 -17.65 -8.92
CA ILE A 229 -1.56 -16.27 -9.32
C ILE A 229 -0.50 -15.65 -8.40
N ILE A 230 -0.66 -15.83 -7.08
CA ILE A 230 0.32 -15.34 -6.10
C ILE A 230 1.69 -16.00 -6.31
N ARG A 231 1.72 -17.33 -6.51
CA ARG A 231 2.96 -18.07 -6.76
C ARG A 231 3.67 -17.56 -8.00
N ALA A 232 2.94 -17.45 -9.12
CA ALA A 232 3.49 -16.94 -10.37
C ALA A 232 4.06 -15.51 -10.20
N LYS A 233 3.34 -14.63 -9.50
CA LYS A 233 3.80 -13.26 -9.25
C LYS A 233 5.05 -13.21 -8.38
N ARG A 234 5.13 -14.04 -7.35
CA ARG A 234 6.33 -14.14 -6.49
C ARG A 234 7.57 -14.62 -7.24
N GLU A 235 7.41 -15.39 -8.31
CA GLU A 235 8.54 -15.92 -9.08
C GLU A 235 9.12 -14.96 -10.12
N THR A 236 8.36 -13.92 -10.53
CA THR A 236 8.86 -12.87 -11.44
C THR A 236 10.02 -12.08 -10.82
N THR A 237 10.85 -11.45 -11.67
CA THR A 237 11.93 -10.55 -11.22
C THR A 237 11.34 -9.39 -10.43
N ALA A 238 10.24 -8.82 -10.91
CA ALA A 238 9.49 -7.76 -10.27
C ALA A 238 8.92 -8.20 -8.91
N GLY A 239 8.36 -9.40 -8.79
CA GLY A 239 7.86 -9.91 -7.53
C GLY A 239 8.96 -10.15 -6.49
N LYS A 240 10.09 -10.74 -6.91
CA LYS A 240 11.29 -10.90 -6.09
C LYS A 240 11.85 -9.54 -5.66
N PHE A 241 11.79 -8.56 -6.54
CA PHE A 241 12.17 -7.18 -6.24
C PHE A 241 11.29 -6.57 -5.14
N ILE A 242 9.96 -6.70 -5.22
CA ILE A 242 9.05 -6.23 -4.16
C ILE A 242 9.38 -6.90 -2.83
N LEU A 243 9.50 -8.23 -2.82
CA LEU A 243 9.81 -9.00 -1.61
C LEU A 243 11.13 -8.54 -0.96
N ARG A 244 12.16 -8.28 -1.78
CA ARG A 244 13.44 -7.74 -1.32
C ARG A 244 13.29 -6.36 -0.69
N LEU A 245 12.56 -5.44 -1.33
CA LEU A 245 12.37 -4.10 -0.78
C LEU A 245 11.66 -4.12 0.59
N TYR A 246 10.69 -5.03 0.79
CA TYR A 246 10.05 -5.21 2.10
C TYR A 246 10.99 -5.81 3.15
N ALA A 247 11.94 -6.65 2.74
CA ALA A 247 12.93 -7.25 3.63
C ALA A 247 14.08 -6.29 3.99
N GLU A 248 14.55 -5.49 3.02
CA GLU A 248 15.79 -4.71 3.14
C GLU A 248 15.57 -3.21 3.34
N ASP A 249 14.50 -2.63 2.78
CA ASP A 249 14.34 -1.18 2.66
C ASP A 249 13.16 -0.64 3.50
N ARG A 250 12.07 -1.41 3.63
CA ARG A 250 10.83 -0.94 4.29
C ARG A 250 11.00 -0.56 5.76
N TYR A 251 11.88 -1.26 6.47
CA TYR A 251 12.12 -1.09 7.91
C TYR A 251 13.54 -0.67 8.26
N ARG A 252 14.36 -0.34 7.26
CA ARG A 252 15.73 0.13 7.49
C ARG A 252 15.72 1.55 8.02
N ASP A 253 16.46 1.79 9.09
CA ASP A 253 16.73 3.14 9.58
C ASP A 253 17.83 3.76 8.71
N GLN A 254 17.63 4.99 8.24
CA GLN A 254 18.69 5.72 7.56
C GLN A 254 19.70 6.19 8.61
N ILE A 255 20.88 5.57 8.62
CA ILE A 255 22.06 6.01 9.37
C ILE A 255 22.58 7.30 8.75
#